data_AF-A0A847JW57-F1
#
_entry.id   AF-A0A847JW57-F1
#
_cell.length_a   1.000
_cell.length_b   1.000
_cell.length_c   1.000
_cell.angle_alpha   90.00
_cell.angle_beta   90.00
_cell.angle_gamma   90.00
#
_symmetry.space_group_name_H-M   'P 1'
#
loop_
_entity.id
_entity.type
_entity.pdbx_description
1 polymer ?
#
loop_
_entity_poly.entity_id
_entity_poly.type
_entity_poly.pdbx_seq_one_letter_code
_entity_poly.pdbx_strand_id
1 'polypeptide(L)'
;MSRAIEYTCVCFLLSTQAAVAAPLDTSAQSREVPLAYVRRLAMPRVTVRVTSSEGATGTRSATARSADRQKELGARAAEMLDAALRRGVSQLGGCTLASEVPGPIWPDSSDAGSHGRRSGVGGADAILAIAVDRFGVRTAFFRDVWLRAVAYVLIERTGELRGPVYAVGLGRSAPRLVRAGFMRSDEEILEEAVADASARLIRALDRGETPLFAADVRVAVVPSRVPDHALVRDADGGSARPLPVPALKRQSDVLFQPDVGPVAVLLPPAEVQSALKTRGIDIGDLWAGSTPNMPAIVELGRSLRADYLFMTAVSSASIGTFTGEDGFESIGDAAEVSALGVLVGIHDRRSLWVSEKLGSARSHIVTPEGSRRIRNSEQCVMDAAVAAMASVRFALEEWMRRRKN
;
A
#
# COMPACT_ATOMS: atom_id res chain seq x y z
N MET A 1 47.22 -6.95 8.31
CA MET A 1 46.24 -7.74 7.53
C MET A 1 44.87 -7.59 8.19
N SER A 2 43.87 -7.26 7.37
CA SER A 2 42.42 -7.10 7.63
C SER A 2 41.96 -6.10 8.70
N ARG A 3 41.62 -4.89 8.19
CA ARG A 3 40.86 -3.83 8.85
C ARG A 3 39.36 -4.12 8.78
N ALA A 4 38.65 -3.86 9.88
CA ALA A 4 37.21 -3.74 9.94
C ALA A 4 36.75 -2.52 9.12
N ILE A 5 35.68 -2.69 8.33
CA ILE A 5 35.01 -1.60 7.63
C ILE A 5 33.71 -1.33 8.37
N GLU A 6 33.71 -0.25 9.14
CA GLU A 6 32.51 0.44 9.61
C GLU A 6 31.80 1.08 8.41
N TYR A 7 30.52 0.81 8.23
CA TYR A 7 29.67 1.59 7.33
C TYR A 7 28.80 2.52 8.16
N THR A 8 29.32 3.72 8.39
CA THR A 8 28.53 4.93 8.64
C THR A 8 28.30 5.59 7.29
N CYS A 9 27.05 5.86 6.90
CA CYS A 9 26.78 6.79 5.81
C CYS A 9 25.58 7.67 6.19
N VAL A 10 25.92 8.83 6.75
CA VAL A 10 25.09 10.02 6.85
C VAL A 10 25.41 10.86 5.62
N CYS A 11 24.41 11.30 4.86
CA CYS A 11 24.51 12.51 4.04
C CYS A 11 23.14 13.18 3.87
N PHE A 12 23.19 14.50 3.97
CA PHE A 12 22.14 15.48 4.22
C PHE A 12 21.59 16.13 2.93
N LEU A 13 20.35 16.64 3.05
CA LEU A 13 19.67 17.77 2.37
C LEU A 13 20.06 18.17 0.92
N LEU A 14 19.04 18.29 0.05
CA LEU A 14 18.66 19.59 -0.54
C LEU A 14 17.24 19.56 -1.14
N SER A 15 16.53 20.64 -0.82
CA SER A 15 15.22 21.10 -1.30
C SER A 15 14.97 20.92 -2.80
N THR A 16 13.81 20.36 -3.15
CA THR A 16 13.01 20.80 -4.30
C THR A 16 11.54 20.84 -3.91
N GLN A 17 10.99 22.05 -3.88
CA GLN A 17 9.55 22.31 -3.93
C GLN A 17 9.04 21.80 -5.28
N ALA A 18 8.58 20.55 -5.34
CA ALA A 18 7.71 20.11 -6.42
C ALA A 18 6.28 20.51 -6.05
N ALA A 19 5.60 21.17 -7.00
CA ALA A 19 4.30 21.80 -6.85
C ALA A 19 3.33 20.97 -5.97
N VAL A 20 2.83 21.63 -4.93
CA VAL A 20 1.70 21.17 -4.12
C VAL A 20 0.53 20.99 -5.08
N ALA A 21 0.28 19.75 -5.53
CA ALA A 21 -1.04 19.38 -6.00
C ALA A 21 -1.99 19.71 -4.86
N ALA A 22 -2.99 20.55 -5.14
CA ALA A 22 -3.98 20.99 -4.17
C ALA A 22 -4.50 19.77 -3.38
N PRO A 23 -4.74 19.90 -2.06
CA PRO A 23 -5.29 18.79 -1.28
C PRO A 23 -6.56 18.31 -1.98
N LEU A 24 -6.50 17.08 -2.51
CA LEU A 24 -7.66 16.40 -3.04
C LEU A 24 -8.68 16.36 -1.91
N ASP A 25 -9.78 17.07 -2.12
CA ASP A 25 -10.92 17.08 -1.21
C ASP A 25 -11.50 15.67 -1.18
N THR A 26 -11.01 14.85 -0.25
CA THR A 26 -11.41 13.44 -0.07
C THR A 26 -12.86 13.33 0.37
N SER A 27 -13.49 14.43 0.83
CA SER A 27 -14.93 14.50 1.08
C SER A 27 -15.77 14.41 -0.21
N ALA A 28 -15.16 14.58 -1.39
CA ALA A 28 -15.80 14.40 -2.69
C ALA A 28 -15.83 12.93 -3.18
N GLN A 29 -15.27 11.97 -2.44
CA GLN A 29 -15.33 10.53 -2.76
C GLN A 29 -16.75 9.94 -2.74
N SER A 30 -17.78 10.73 -2.40
CA SER A 30 -19.19 10.32 -2.31
C SER A 30 -20.07 10.75 -3.50
N ARG A 31 -19.54 11.31 -4.59
CA ARG A 31 -20.32 11.44 -5.83
C ARG A 31 -20.02 10.25 -6.73
N GLU A 32 -20.61 9.11 -6.33
CA GLU A 32 -20.51 7.83 -7.04
C GLU A 32 -20.59 8.05 -8.55
N VAL A 33 -19.70 7.43 -9.32
CA VAL A 33 -19.84 7.36 -10.77
C VAL A 33 -20.28 5.95 -11.13
N PRO A 34 -21.56 5.59 -10.94
CA PRO A 34 -22.08 4.42 -11.59
C PRO A 34 -22.39 4.81 -13.04
N LEU A 35 -21.64 4.24 -13.99
CA LEU A 35 -22.02 4.25 -15.40
C LEU A 35 -23.38 3.59 -15.66
N ALA A 36 -24.02 3.01 -14.63
CA ALA A 36 -25.34 2.38 -14.66
C ALA A 36 -26.44 3.24 -15.35
N TYR A 37 -26.31 4.57 -15.36
CA TYR A 37 -27.28 5.48 -15.98
C TYR A 37 -26.85 6.02 -17.36
N VAL A 38 -25.65 5.66 -17.84
CA VAL A 38 -25.11 6.05 -19.15
C VAL A 38 -25.45 4.96 -20.16
N ARG A 39 -26.15 5.29 -21.26
CA ARG A 39 -26.49 4.32 -22.31
C ARG A 39 -25.57 4.42 -23.52
N ARG A 40 -25.15 5.64 -23.85
CA ARG A 40 -24.21 5.92 -24.96
C ARG A 40 -22.99 6.64 -24.40
N LEU A 41 -21.83 6.00 -24.51
CA LEU A 41 -20.57 6.53 -23.99
C LEU A 41 -19.63 6.86 -25.14
N ALA A 42 -19.12 8.08 -25.13
CA ALA A 42 -18.00 8.50 -25.95
C ALA A 42 -16.69 8.21 -25.21
N MET A 43 -15.76 7.49 -25.84
CA MET A 43 -14.45 7.19 -25.25
C MET A 43 -13.32 7.58 -26.22
N PRO A 44 -12.70 8.76 -26.03
CA PRO A 44 -11.46 9.12 -26.73
C PRO A 44 -10.36 8.09 -26.48
N ARG A 45 -9.30 8.13 -27.30
CA ARG A 45 -8.14 7.25 -27.09
C ARG A 45 -7.47 7.52 -25.75
N VAL A 46 -7.07 6.46 -25.07
CA VAL A 46 -6.25 6.57 -23.84
C VAL A 46 -4.95 7.29 -24.16
N THR A 47 -4.63 8.32 -23.38
CA THR A 47 -3.38 9.07 -23.52
C THR A 47 -2.40 8.74 -22.40
N VAL A 48 -1.10 8.92 -22.63
CA VAL A 48 -0.11 8.85 -21.55
C VAL A 48 0.17 10.26 -21.04
N ARG A 49 -0.10 10.50 -19.76
CA ARG A 49 0.31 11.71 -19.06
C ARG A 49 1.53 11.36 -18.22
N VAL A 50 2.69 11.21 -18.84
CA VAL A 50 3.93 10.90 -18.10
C VAL A 50 4.29 12.12 -17.25
N THR A 51 3.91 12.11 -15.98
CA THR A 51 4.65 12.88 -14.97
C THR A 51 5.88 12.05 -14.64
N SER A 52 7.08 12.56 -14.93
CA SER A 52 8.33 11.87 -14.64
C SER A 52 8.37 11.51 -13.15
N SER A 53 8.34 10.22 -12.83
CA SER A 53 8.56 9.74 -11.46
C SER A 53 10.05 9.83 -11.13
N GLU A 54 10.50 11.00 -10.67
CA GLU A 54 11.76 11.11 -9.94
C GLU A 54 11.60 10.40 -8.58
N GLY A 55 11.77 9.08 -8.58
CA GLY A 55 11.72 8.27 -7.36
C GLY A 55 12.66 7.05 -7.37
N ALA A 56 13.36 6.78 -8.47
CA ALA A 56 14.36 5.72 -8.52
C ALA A 56 15.74 6.29 -8.22
N THR A 57 16.15 6.26 -6.95
CA THR A 57 17.55 6.44 -6.55
C THR A 57 18.40 5.33 -7.18
N GLY A 58 19.08 5.63 -8.29
CA GLY A 58 20.02 4.71 -8.95
C GLY A 58 20.75 5.33 -10.14
N THR A 59 22.04 5.65 -9.95
CA THR A 59 23.13 5.74 -10.95
C THR A 59 22.88 6.48 -12.29
N ARG A 60 23.42 7.72 -12.36
CA ARG A 60 23.27 8.76 -13.41
C ARG A 60 23.82 8.49 -14.83
N SER A 61 24.22 7.27 -15.20
CA SER A 61 24.76 6.97 -16.56
C SER A 61 23.89 6.01 -17.39
N ALA A 62 22.97 5.26 -16.74
CA ALA A 62 22.01 4.38 -17.41
C ALA A 62 20.66 5.05 -17.73
N THR A 63 20.56 6.36 -17.52
CA THR A 63 19.29 7.10 -17.34
C THR A 63 18.58 7.48 -18.64
N ALA A 64 19.30 7.74 -19.74
CA ALA A 64 18.65 8.11 -21.01
C ALA A 64 17.96 6.91 -21.70
N ARG A 65 18.70 5.80 -21.91
CA ARG A 65 18.13 4.59 -22.54
C ARG A 65 17.03 3.94 -21.70
N SER A 66 17.12 4.04 -20.37
CA SER A 66 16.05 3.55 -19.48
C SER A 66 14.82 4.44 -19.53
N ALA A 67 14.99 5.77 -19.61
CA ALA A 67 13.87 6.71 -19.79
C ALA A 67 13.16 6.53 -21.15
N ASP A 68 13.92 6.33 -22.24
CA ASP A 68 13.35 6.09 -23.57
C ASP A 68 12.57 4.78 -23.61
N ARG A 69 13.13 3.70 -23.03
CA ARG A 69 12.44 2.42 -22.88
C ARG A 69 11.20 2.53 -21.99
N GLN A 70 11.24 3.34 -20.93
CA GLN A 70 10.09 3.57 -20.06
C GLN A 70 8.98 4.36 -20.78
N LYS A 71 9.34 5.32 -21.64
CA LYS A 71 8.39 6.03 -22.50
C LYS A 71 7.75 5.09 -23.53
N GLU A 72 8.54 4.26 -24.19
CA GLU A 72 8.06 3.26 -25.15
C GLU A 72 7.09 2.27 -24.48
N LEU A 73 7.48 1.71 -23.33
CA LEU A 73 6.60 0.83 -22.56
C LEU A 73 5.34 1.56 -22.05
N GLY A 74 5.44 2.83 -21.68
CA GLY A 74 4.28 3.65 -21.29
C GLY A 74 3.30 3.89 -22.45
N ALA A 75 3.82 4.19 -23.64
CA ALA A 75 3.00 4.33 -24.86
C ALA A 75 2.29 3.01 -25.19
N ARG A 76 3.05 1.90 -25.14
CA ARG A 76 2.51 0.55 -25.34
C ARG A 76 1.44 0.20 -24.30
N ALA A 77 1.67 0.56 -23.04
CA ALA A 77 0.71 0.38 -21.96
C ALA A 77 -0.61 1.10 -22.24
N ALA A 78 -0.56 2.34 -22.76
CA ALA A 78 -1.77 3.09 -23.11
C ALA A 78 -2.53 2.46 -24.29
N GLU A 79 -1.84 1.97 -25.33
CA GLU A 79 -2.48 1.25 -26.43
C GLU A 79 -3.21 -0.01 -25.94
N MET A 80 -2.52 -0.81 -25.12
CA MET A 80 -3.08 -2.05 -24.56
C MET A 80 -4.24 -1.74 -23.60
N LEU A 81 -4.11 -0.68 -22.80
CA LEU A 81 -5.14 -0.22 -21.88
C LEU A 81 -6.38 0.28 -22.63
N ASP A 82 -6.21 1.03 -23.73
CA ASP A 82 -7.31 1.46 -24.60
C ASP A 82 -8.07 0.25 -25.15
N ALA A 83 -7.35 -0.74 -25.71
CA ALA A 83 -7.96 -1.96 -26.23
C ALA A 83 -8.67 -2.79 -25.14
N ALA A 84 -8.08 -2.90 -23.95
CA ALA A 84 -8.68 -3.62 -22.81
C ALA A 84 -9.94 -2.91 -22.29
N LEU A 85 -9.89 -1.59 -22.12
CA LEU A 85 -11.00 -0.79 -21.61
C LEU A 85 -12.15 -0.69 -22.60
N ARG A 86 -11.90 -0.53 -23.90
CA ARG A 86 -12.99 -0.56 -24.91
C ARG A 86 -13.75 -1.88 -24.87
N ARG A 87 -13.03 -3.01 -24.76
CA ARG A 87 -13.65 -4.33 -24.59
C ARG A 87 -14.46 -4.41 -23.30
N GLY A 88 -13.88 -4.03 -22.16
CA GLY A 88 -14.57 -4.14 -20.88
C GLY A 88 -15.75 -3.18 -20.70
N VAL A 89 -15.65 -1.95 -21.19
CA VAL A 89 -16.77 -0.98 -21.21
C VAL A 89 -17.90 -1.47 -22.11
N SER A 90 -17.60 -2.09 -23.26
CA SER A 90 -18.65 -2.70 -24.10
C SER A 90 -19.37 -3.88 -23.45
N GLN A 91 -18.77 -4.48 -22.42
CA GLN A 91 -19.37 -5.55 -21.62
C GLN A 91 -20.13 -5.04 -20.39
N LEU A 92 -20.00 -3.76 -20.03
CA LEU A 92 -20.84 -3.15 -19.01
C LEU A 92 -22.29 -3.11 -19.53
N GLY A 93 -23.18 -3.83 -18.85
CA GLY A 93 -24.57 -3.96 -19.27
C GLY A 93 -25.23 -2.61 -19.51
N GLY A 94 -25.78 -2.40 -20.71
CA GLY A 94 -26.54 -1.19 -21.04
C GLY A 94 -25.72 -0.02 -21.63
N CYS A 95 -24.39 -0.14 -21.72
CA CYS A 95 -23.53 0.86 -22.35
C CYS A 95 -23.21 0.49 -23.81
N THR A 96 -23.34 1.46 -24.72
CA THR A 96 -22.88 1.36 -26.12
C THR A 96 -21.80 2.42 -26.36
N LEU A 97 -20.70 2.02 -26.99
CA LEU A 97 -19.65 2.96 -27.38
C LEU A 97 -20.06 3.72 -28.63
N ALA A 98 -20.13 5.05 -28.54
CA ALA A 98 -20.32 5.93 -29.68
C ALA A 98 -19.05 5.96 -30.56
N SER A 99 -19.20 6.35 -31.83
CA SER A 99 -18.10 6.49 -32.78
C SER A 99 -17.01 7.44 -32.24
N GLU A 100 -15.75 7.20 -32.66
CA GLU A 100 -14.57 7.91 -32.16
C GLU A 100 -14.76 9.44 -32.15
N VAL A 101 -14.34 10.04 -31.05
CA VAL A 101 -14.51 11.45 -30.74
C VAL A 101 -13.14 12.12 -30.83
N PRO A 102 -13.05 13.35 -31.38
CA PRO A 102 -11.80 14.13 -31.32
C PRO A 102 -11.31 14.27 -29.86
N GLY A 103 -9.99 14.33 -29.70
CA GLY A 103 -9.23 13.97 -28.49
C GLY A 103 -9.68 14.55 -27.13
N PRO A 104 -9.19 13.98 -26.02
CA PRO A 104 -9.71 14.22 -24.69
C PRO A 104 -9.52 15.68 -24.23
N ILE A 105 -10.58 16.27 -23.68
CA ILE A 105 -10.54 17.51 -22.92
C ILE A 105 -10.16 17.12 -21.49
N TRP A 106 -8.90 17.37 -21.10
CA TRP A 106 -8.43 17.12 -19.74
C TRP A 106 -8.79 18.29 -18.83
N PRO A 107 -9.34 18.05 -17.63
CA PRO A 107 -9.80 19.11 -16.71
C PRO A 107 -8.68 19.96 -16.08
N ASP A 108 -7.41 19.71 -16.42
CA ASP A 108 -6.25 20.44 -15.89
C ASP A 108 -5.95 21.76 -16.61
N SER A 109 -6.65 22.09 -17.68
CA SER A 109 -6.61 23.46 -18.20
C SER A 109 -7.38 24.35 -17.23
N SER A 110 -6.73 25.38 -16.71
CA SER A 110 -7.22 26.43 -15.80
C SER A 110 -8.48 27.21 -16.28
N ASP A 111 -9.17 26.72 -17.30
CA ASP A 111 -10.34 27.30 -17.95
C ASP A 111 -11.66 26.59 -17.54
N ALA A 112 -11.72 26.02 -16.33
CA ALA A 112 -12.94 25.45 -15.77
C ALA A 112 -14.11 26.47 -15.65
N GLY A 113 -13.84 27.76 -15.84
CA GLY A 113 -14.84 28.83 -15.85
C GLY A 113 -15.48 29.15 -17.21
N SER A 114 -15.02 28.60 -18.33
CA SER A 114 -15.46 29.04 -19.67
C SER A 114 -15.92 27.94 -20.64
N HIS A 115 -16.21 26.72 -20.17
CA HIS A 115 -16.78 25.69 -21.04
C HIS A 115 -18.30 25.87 -21.22
N GLY A 116 -18.65 27.04 -21.75
CA GLY A 116 -19.90 27.25 -22.45
C GLY A 116 -19.95 26.34 -23.67
N ARG A 117 -20.87 25.37 -23.62
CA ARG A 117 -21.60 24.81 -24.76
C ARG A 117 -20.71 24.41 -25.95
N ARG A 118 -20.07 23.24 -25.87
CA ARG A 118 -19.51 22.58 -27.07
C ARG A 118 -20.25 21.28 -27.37
N SER A 119 -21.07 21.38 -28.41
CA SER A 119 -21.38 20.37 -29.43
C SER A 119 -21.47 18.92 -28.96
N GLY A 120 -22.71 18.43 -28.86
CA GLY A 120 -23.05 17.03 -28.64
C GLY A 120 -22.20 16.11 -29.50
N VAL A 121 -21.28 15.43 -28.84
CA VAL A 121 -20.43 14.41 -29.42
C VAL A 121 -21.31 13.25 -29.84
N GLY A 122 -21.72 13.21 -31.12
CA GLY A 122 -22.34 12.03 -31.76
C GLY A 122 -23.57 11.44 -31.05
N GLY A 123 -24.27 12.20 -30.22
CA GLY A 123 -25.38 11.69 -29.40
C GLY A 123 -24.97 10.83 -28.21
N ALA A 124 -23.73 10.93 -27.70
CA ALA A 124 -23.34 10.32 -26.44
C ALA A 124 -24.03 11.01 -25.24
N ASP A 125 -24.31 10.24 -24.19
CA ASP A 125 -24.87 10.74 -22.93
C ASP A 125 -23.75 11.17 -21.96
N ALA A 126 -22.55 10.63 -22.13
CA ALA A 126 -21.35 11.01 -21.38
C ALA A 126 -20.06 10.75 -22.18
N ILE A 127 -18.98 11.44 -21.80
CA ILE A 127 -17.62 11.23 -22.28
C ILE A 127 -16.77 10.63 -21.15
N LEU A 128 -16.10 9.51 -21.41
CA LEU A 128 -15.12 8.89 -20.51
C LEU A 128 -13.69 9.18 -21.01
N ALA A 129 -13.01 10.11 -20.33
CA ALA A 129 -11.61 10.44 -20.61
C ALA A 129 -10.69 9.61 -19.70
N ILE A 130 -9.71 8.91 -20.29
CA ILE A 130 -8.81 8.00 -19.56
C ILE A 130 -7.36 8.26 -19.96
N ALA A 131 -6.47 8.20 -18.97
CA ALA A 131 -5.03 8.28 -19.19
C ALA A 131 -4.27 7.31 -18.29
N VAL A 132 -3.08 6.93 -18.76
CA VAL A 132 -2.02 6.44 -17.89
C VAL A 132 -1.33 7.66 -17.29
N ASP A 133 -1.52 7.92 -16.00
CA ASP A 133 -0.97 9.11 -15.33
C ASP A 133 0.37 8.85 -14.63
N ARG A 134 0.63 7.60 -14.25
CA ARG A 134 1.90 7.14 -13.71
C ARG A 134 2.24 5.76 -14.27
N PHE A 135 3.52 5.56 -14.50
CA PHE A 135 4.07 4.31 -14.99
C PHE A 135 5.45 4.08 -14.38
N GLY A 136 5.73 2.86 -13.94
CA GLY A 136 7.02 2.54 -13.36
C GLY A 136 7.44 1.10 -13.59
N VAL A 137 8.75 0.93 -13.71
CA VAL A 137 9.41 -0.38 -13.76
C VAL A 137 10.36 -0.45 -12.58
N ARG A 138 10.17 -1.42 -11.69
CA ARG A 138 11.05 -1.66 -10.55
C ARG A 138 11.80 -2.96 -10.76
N THR A 139 13.13 -2.91 -10.69
CA THR A 139 13.98 -4.10 -10.79
C THR A 139 14.72 -4.29 -9.46
N ALA A 140 14.33 -5.32 -8.70
CA ALA A 140 14.99 -5.74 -7.47
C ALA A 140 15.19 -7.27 -7.49
N PHE A 141 14.78 -8.00 -6.44
CA PHE A 141 14.72 -9.46 -6.43
C PHE A 141 13.75 -10.04 -7.47
N PHE A 142 12.73 -9.24 -7.81
CA PHE A 142 11.76 -9.45 -8.87
C PHE A 142 11.73 -8.22 -9.78
N ARG A 143 11.23 -8.40 -11.00
CA ARG A 143 10.92 -7.30 -11.91
C ARG A 143 9.42 -7.02 -11.86
N ASP A 144 9.07 -5.81 -11.50
CA ASP A 144 7.68 -5.33 -11.42
C ASP A 144 7.45 -4.26 -12.48
N VAL A 145 6.34 -4.35 -13.19
CA VAL A 145 5.80 -3.26 -14.01
C VAL A 145 4.47 -2.85 -13.41
N TRP A 146 4.27 -1.55 -13.23
CA TRP A 146 3.02 -1.03 -12.72
C TRP A 146 2.60 0.21 -13.49
N LEU A 147 1.30 0.43 -13.54
CA LEU A 147 0.71 1.63 -14.11
C LEU A 147 -0.48 2.07 -13.27
N ARG A 148 -0.70 3.37 -13.23
CA ARG A 148 -1.91 3.96 -12.72
C ARG A 148 -2.70 4.56 -13.88
N ALA A 149 -3.95 4.15 -13.97
CA ALA A 149 -4.94 4.74 -14.85
C ALA A 149 -5.77 5.74 -14.05
N VAL A 150 -6.06 6.88 -14.67
CA VAL A 150 -7.00 7.88 -14.18
C VAL A 150 -8.14 8.04 -15.17
N ALA A 151 -9.36 8.13 -14.67
CA ALA A 151 -10.54 8.37 -15.47
C ALA A 151 -11.36 9.55 -14.95
N TYR A 152 -11.97 10.27 -15.89
CA TYR A 152 -12.98 11.29 -15.65
C TYR A 152 -14.20 11.02 -16.52
N VAL A 153 -15.39 11.26 -15.97
CA VAL A 153 -16.66 11.12 -16.69
C VAL A 153 -17.33 12.48 -16.77
N LEU A 154 -17.48 13.02 -17.98
CA LEU A 154 -18.23 14.24 -18.25
C LEU A 154 -19.64 13.87 -18.69
N ILE A 155 -20.65 14.28 -17.93
CA ILE A 155 -22.05 14.06 -18.29
C ILE A 155 -22.48 15.17 -19.24
N GLU A 156 -22.75 14.83 -20.50
CA GLU A 156 -23.07 15.80 -21.57
C GLU A 156 -24.29 16.66 -21.23
N ARG A 157 -25.34 16.04 -20.68
CA ARG A 157 -26.62 16.71 -20.38
C ARG A 157 -26.47 17.81 -19.32
N THR A 158 -25.61 17.59 -18.32
CA THR A 158 -25.48 18.48 -17.15
C THR A 158 -24.19 19.28 -17.17
N GLY A 159 -23.21 18.90 -17.99
CA GLY A 159 -21.84 19.40 -17.90
C GLY A 159 -21.11 18.96 -16.63
N GLU A 160 -21.69 18.04 -15.84
CA GLU A 160 -21.08 17.59 -14.58
C GLU A 160 -19.86 16.72 -14.88
N LEU A 161 -18.70 17.13 -14.34
CA LEU A 161 -17.49 16.33 -14.35
C LEU A 161 -17.43 15.48 -13.07
N ARG A 162 -17.25 14.17 -13.23
CA ARG A 162 -17.02 13.23 -12.13
C ARG A 162 -15.65 12.58 -12.22
N GLY A 163 -15.08 12.26 -11.07
CA GLY A 163 -13.70 11.80 -10.91
C GLY A 163 -12.84 12.80 -10.12
N PRO A 164 -11.52 12.56 -9.99
CA PRO A 164 -10.77 11.47 -10.63
C PRO A 164 -11.10 10.09 -10.06
N VAL A 165 -11.20 9.08 -10.92
CA VAL A 165 -11.26 7.67 -10.56
C VAL A 165 -9.93 7.03 -10.89
N TYR A 166 -9.28 6.41 -9.91
CA TYR A 166 -7.95 5.81 -10.08
C TYR A 166 -8.00 4.28 -10.06
N ALA A 167 -7.19 3.65 -10.88
CA ALA A 167 -6.94 2.22 -10.81
C ALA A 167 -5.44 1.94 -10.99
N VAL A 168 -4.89 1.04 -10.17
CA VAL A 168 -3.49 0.63 -10.25
C VAL A 168 -3.43 -0.85 -10.59
N GLY A 169 -2.66 -1.16 -11.63
CA GLY A 169 -2.33 -2.53 -12.01
C GLY A 169 -0.84 -2.82 -11.80
N LEU A 170 -0.54 -4.06 -11.42
CA LEU A 170 0.80 -4.54 -11.13
C LEU A 170 1.01 -5.91 -11.79
N GLY A 171 2.04 -6.03 -12.61
CA GLY A 171 2.59 -7.30 -13.07
C GLY A 171 3.93 -7.57 -12.40
N ARG A 172 4.22 -8.83 -12.08
CA ARG A 172 5.47 -9.25 -11.41
C ARG A 172 6.10 -10.48 -12.04
N SER A 173 7.42 -10.46 -12.19
CA SER A 173 8.21 -11.64 -12.58
C SER A 173 8.41 -12.61 -11.40
N ALA A 174 8.67 -13.88 -11.69
CA ALA A 174 9.14 -14.82 -10.68
C ALA A 174 10.47 -14.34 -10.04
N PRO A 175 10.78 -14.73 -8.79
CA PRO A 175 12.04 -14.39 -8.14
C PRO A 175 13.24 -14.94 -8.92
N ARG A 176 14.29 -14.13 -9.09
CA ARG A 176 15.49 -14.49 -9.88
C ARG A 176 16.22 -15.75 -9.39
N LEU A 177 16.01 -16.16 -8.14
CA LEU A 177 16.70 -17.28 -7.51
C LEU A 177 16.14 -18.66 -7.89
N VAL A 178 14.91 -18.74 -8.41
CA VAL A 178 14.19 -20.02 -8.48
C VAL A 178 14.33 -20.72 -9.84
N ARG A 179 14.51 -19.98 -10.95
CA ARG A 179 14.64 -20.56 -12.30
C ARG A 179 15.52 -19.74 -13.23
N ALA A 180 16.67 -20.27 -13.62
CA ALA A 180 17.61 -19.63 -14.56
C ALA A 180 17.15 -19.67 -16.05
N GLY A 181 15.86 -19.87 -16.35
CA GLY A 181 15.40 -20.09 -17.74
C GLY A 181 13.98 -19.67 -18.11
N PHE A 182 13.18 -19.13 -17.18
CA PHE A 182 11.82 -18.64 -17.46
C PHE A 182 11.65 -17.23 -16.89
N MET A 183 12.39 -16.28 -17.43
CA MET A 183 12.13 -14.86 -17.15
C MET A 183 11.03 -14.40 -18.09
N ARG A 184 9.87 -14.04 -17.51
CA ARG A 184 8.78 -13.41 -18.27
C ARG A 184 9.30 -12.15 -18.97
N SER A 185 8.84 -11.92 -20.20
CA SER A 185 9.21 -10.73 -20.94
C SER A 185 8.60 -9.47 -20.30
N ASP A 186 9.14 -8.29 -20.59
CA ASP A 186 8.54 -7.04 -20.12
C ASP A 186 7.12 -6.86 -20.65
N GLU A 187 6.84 -7.37 -21.84
CA GLU A 187 5.52 -7.32 -22.47
C GLU A 187 4.52 -8.22 -21.72
N GLU A 188 4.90 -9.45 -21.34
CA GLU A 188 4.05 -10.34 -20.56
C GLU A 188 3.75 -9.78 -19.15
N ILE A 189 4.72 -9.11 -18.53
CA ILE A 189 4.53 -8.46 -17.23
C ILE A 189 3.65 -7.21 -17.39
N LEU A 190 3.83 -6.46 -18.49
CA LEU A 190 3.00 -5.30 -18.82
C LEU A 190 1.55 -5.69 -19.12
N GLU A 191 1.32 -6.78 -19.86
CA GLU A 191 -0.01 -7.34 -20.14
C GLU A 191 -0.79 -7.61 -18.86
N GLU A 192 -0.15 -8.22 -17.86
CA GLU A 192 -0.76 -8.47 -16.57
C GLU A 192 -1.07 -7.17 -15.82
N ALA A 193 -0.15 -6.19 -15.83
CA ALA A 193 -0.38 -4.90 -15.21
C ALA A 193 -1.57 -4.16 -15.87
N VAL A 194 -1.67 -4.20 -17.19
CA VAL A 194 -2.78 -3.60 -17.95
C VAL A 194 -4.10 -4.33 -17.69
N ALA A 195 -4.08 -5.67 -17.66
CA ALA A 195 -5.26 -6.46 -17.34
C ALA A 195 -5.79 -6.14 -15.92
N ASP A 196 -4.91 -6.08 -14.91
CA ASP A 196 -5.28 -5.74 -13.54
C ASP A 196 -5.79 -4.28 -13.45
N ALA A 197 -5.12 -3.33 -14.09
CA ALA A 197 -5.53 -1.92 -14.08
C ALA A 197 -6.90 -1.71 -14.77
N SER A 198 -7.10 -2.31 -15.95
CA SER A 198 -8.34 -2.17 -16.71
C SER A 198 -9.53 -2.78 -15.97
N ALA A 199 -9.39 -4.02 -15.47
CA ALA A 199 -10.44 -4.70 -14.70
C ALA A 199 -10.85 -3.89 -13.47
N ARG A 200 -9.88 -3.32 -12.76
CA ARG A 200 -10.15 -2.46 -11.59
C ARG A 200 -10.80 -1.14 -11.97
N LEU A 201 -10.38 -0.51 -13.06
CA LEU A 201 -10.98 0.75 -13.50
C LEU A 201 -12.44 0.55 -13.94
N ILE A 202 -12.73 -0.49 -14.71
CA ILE A 202 -14.10 -0.84 -15.13
C ILE A 202 -14.97 -1.05 -13.89
N ARG A 203 -14.47 -1.82 -12.93
CA ARG A 203 -15.19 -2.06 -11.67
C ARG A 203 -15.40 -0.77 -10.87
N ALA A 204 -14.40 0.10 -10.79
CA ALA A 204 -14.53 1.39 -10.10
C ALA A 204 -15.55 2.31 -10.80
N LEU A 205 -15.64 2.26 -12.13
CA LEU A 205 -16.65 2.98 -12.92
C LEU A 205 -18.04 2.34 -12.89
N ASP A 206 -18.13 1.06 -12.54
CA ASP A 206 -19.41 0.34 -12.37
C ASP A 206 -19.96 0.55 -10.95
N ARG A 207 -19.11 0.37 -9.93
CA ARG A 207 -19.49 0.30 -8.51
C ARG A 207 -19.17 1.55 -7.70
N GLY A 208 -18.41 2.50 -8.26
CA GLY A 208 -17.93 3.67 -7.51
C GLY A 208 -16.80 3.39 -6.51
N GLU A 209 -16.24 2.19 -6.49
CA GLU A 209 -15.24 1.77 -5.50
C GLU A 209 -13.80 1.99 -6.02
N THR A 210 -13.13 3.03 -5.53
CA THR A 210 -11.71 3.29 -5.84
C THR A 210 -10.79 2.63 -4.81
N PRO A 211 -9.71 1.93 -5.22
CA PRO A 211 -8.77 1.36 -4.27
C PRO A 211 -8.11 2.44 -3.39
N LEU A 212 -7.96 2.15 -2.10
CA LEU A 212 -7.55 3.14 -1.07
C LEU A 212 -6.24 3.86 -1.38
N PHE A 213 -5.27 3.14 -1.96
CA PHE A 213 -3.93 3.63 -2.28
C PHE A 213 -3.70 3.83 -3.79
N ALA A 214 -4.79 3.93 -4.56
CA ALA A 214 -4.69 4.23 -5.98
C ALA A 214 -4.42 5.73 -6.23
N ALA A 215 -4.79 6.62 -5.32
CA ALA A 215 -4.48 8.05 -5.40
C ALA A 215 -3.10 8.39 -4.81
N ASP A 216 -2.63 9.63 -5.02
CA ASP A 216 -1.39 10.16 -4.44
C ASP A 216 -1.56 10.46 -2.95
N VAL A 217 -1.66 9.40 -2.16
CA VAL A 217 -1.93 9.48 -0.72
C VAL A 217 -0.65 9.35 0.09
N ARG A 218 -0.55 10.10 1.18
CA ARG A 218 0.54 10.05 2.14
C ARG A 218 0.19 9.06 3.25
N VAL A 219 1.02 8.05 3.41
CA VAL A 219 0.84 7.00 4.41
C VAL A 219 1.96 7.08 5.43
N ALA A 220 1.60 7.18 6.70
CA ALA A 220 2.55 7.12 7.80
C ALA A 220 2.45 5.74 8.48
N VAL A 221 3.60 5.10 8.71
CA VAL A 221 3.69 3.89 9.53
C VAL A 221 4.31 4.27 10.86
N VAL A 222 3.52 4.17 11.92
CA VAL A 222 3.97 4.46 13.28
C VAL A 222 4.75 3.26 13.81
N PRO A 223 5.88 3.46 14.50
CA PRO A 223 6.53 2.42 15.28
C PRO A 223 5.55 1.59 16.11
N SER A 224 5.77 0.28 16.14
CA SER A 224 4.90 -0.63 16.89
C SER A 224 4.98 -0.33 18.39
N ARG A 225 3.84 -0.32 19.09
CA ARG A 225 3.84 -0.36 20.56
C ARG A 225 4.33 -1.73 21.01
N VAL A 226 5.44 -1.77 21.76
CA VAL A 226 6.05 -3.01 22.25
C VAL A 226 6.13 -2.96 23.78
N PRO A 227 5.77 -4.04 24.51
CA PRO A 227 5.93 -4.08 25.96
C PRO A 227 7.41 -4.14 26.36
N ASP A 228 7.77 -3.54 27.50
CA ASP A 228 9.14 -3.61 28.02
C ASP A 228 9.54 -5.02 28.50
N HIS A 229 8.54 -5.83 28.86
CA HIS A 229 8.72 -7.17 29.39
C HIS A 229 7.74 -8.17 28.77
N ALA A 230 8.20 -9.40 28.58
CA ALA A 230 7.35 -10.57 28.40
C ALA A 230 7.06 -11.24 29.76
N LEU A 231 5.95 -11.95 29.87
CA LEU A 231 5.59 -12.69 31.09
C LEU A 231 6.09 -14.14 31.00
N VAL A 232 7.02 -14.53 31.86
CA VAL A 232 7.39 -15.94 32.01
C VAL A 232 6.36 -16.61 32.92
N ARG A 233 5.65 -17.59 32.39
CA ARG A 233 4.71 -18.45 33.12
C ARG A 233 5.44 -19.71 33.55
N ASP A 234 5.37 -20.02 34.84
CA ASP A 234 5.90 -21.28 35.36
C ASP A 234 5.03 -22.47 34.91
N ALA A 235 5.58 -23.69 35.01
CA ALA A 235 4.92 -24.92 34.55
C ALA A 235 3.54 -25.15 35.18
N ASP A 236 3.34 -24.64 36.40
CA ASP A 236 2.08 -24.73 37.16
C ASP A 236 1.10 -23.57 36.85
N GLY A 237 1.44 -22.67 35.92
CA GLY A 237 0.60 -21.57 35.44
C GLY A 237 0.35 -20.43 36.44
N GLY A 238 0.82 -20.53 37.69
CA GLY A 238 0.46 -19.62 38.78
C GLY A 238 1.35 -18.38 38.96
N SER A 239 2.64 -18.45 38.63
CA SER A 239 3.59 -17.34 38.80
C SER A 239 4.02 -16.75 37.45
N ALA A 240 3.84 -15.44 37.32
CA ALA A 240 4.28 -14.66 36.18
C ALA A 240 5.47 -13.78 36.61
N ARG A 241 6.68 -14.07 36.11
CA ARG A 241 7.86 -13.20 36.31
C ARG A 241 8.18 -12.40 35.04
N PRO A 242 8.59 -11.13 35.14
CA PRO A 242 8.93 -10.33 33.97
C PRO A 242 10.26 -10.76 33.35
N LEU A 243 10.29 -10.89 32.02
CA LEU A 243 11.49 -11.07 31.20
C LEU A 243 11.69 -9.81 30.35
N PRO A 244 12.74 -9.01 30.58
CA PRO A 244 13.07 -7.88 29.71
C PRO A 244 13.24 -8.31 28.24
N VAL A 245 12.66 -7.54 27.31
CA VAL A 245 12.75 -7.79 25.86
C VAL A 245 13.31 -6.59 25.07
N PRO A 246 14.49 -6.06 25.44
CA PRO A 246 15.07 -4.89 24.79
C PRO A 246 15.34 -5.10 23.29
N ALA A 247 15.61 -6.33 22.84
CA ALA A 247 15.74 -6.63 21.42
C ALA A 247 14.45 -6.34 20.67
N LEU A 248 13.29 -6.76 21.20
CA LEU A 248 11.99 -6.54 20.58
C LEU A 248 11.69 -5.04 20.46
N LYS A 249 11.99 -4.28 21.53
CA LYS A 249 11.84 -2.82 21.54
C LYS A 249 12.71 -2.13 20.49
N ARG A 250 13.94 -2.60 20.25
CA ARG A 250 14.83 -2.07 19.20
C ARG A 250 14.30 -2.30 17.77
N GLN A 251 13.37 -3.24 17.58
CA GLN A 251 12.81 -3.57 16.27
C GLN A 251 11.43 -2.95 16.03
N SER A 252 10.90 -2.15 16.96
CA SER A 252 9.54 -1.55 16.89
C SER A 252 9.22 -0.92 15.53
N ASP A 253 10.22 -0.29 14.92
CA ASP A 253 10.10 0.51 13.70
C ASP A 253 10.07 -0.34 12.42
N VAL A 254 10.54 -1.59 12.50
CA VAL A 254 10.64 -2.49 11.34
C VAL A 254 9.80 -3.77 11.48
N LEU A 255 9.22 -4.02 12.67
CA LEU A 255 8.33 -5.15 12.92
C LEU A 255 7.15 -5.22 11.95
N PHE A 256 6.65 -4.06 11.52
CA PHE A 256 5.52 -3.96 10.60
C PHE A 256 5.85 -3.06 9.42
N GLN A 257 5.81 -3.63 8.22
CA GLN A 257 6.01 -2.92 6.95
C GLN A 257 4.87 -3.33 6.00
N PRO A 258 3.76 -2.56 5.97
CA PRO A 258 2.64 -2.87 5.09
C PRO A 258 3.03 -2.59 3.63
N ASP A 259 2.52 -3.40 2.70
CA ASP A 259 2.61 -3.07 1.28
C ASP A 259 1.53 -2.07 0.91
N VAL A 260 1.92 -0.79 0.80
CA VAL A 260 1.03 0.32 0.43
C VAL A 260 0.95 0.53 -1.09
N GLY A 261 1.65 -0.29 -1.87
CA GLY A 261 1.73 -0.19 -3.32
C GLY A 261 2.69 0.90 -3.83
N PRO A 262 2.91 0.96 -5.15
CA PRO A 262 3.95 1.81 -5.75
C PRO A 262 3.55 3.29 -5.89
N VAL A 263 2.29 3.62 -5.63
CA VAL A 263 1.73 4.97 -5.83
C VAL A 263 1.71 5.77 -4.54
N ALA A 264 1.36 5.12 -3.43
CA ALA A 264 1.31 5.77 -2.12
C ALA A 264 2.70 6.27 -1.71
N VAL A 265 2.72 7.46 -1.11
CA VAL A 265 3.94 8.06 -0.56
C VAL A 265 4.06 7.61 0.89
N LEU A 266 4.96 6.66 1.14
CA LEU A 266 5.30 6.26 2.50
C LEU A 266 6.17 7.36 3.15
N LEU A 267 5.71 7.91 4.27
CA LEU A 267 6.49 8.90 5.01
C LEU A 267 7.74 8.25 5.62
N PRO A 268 8.91 8.94 5.56
CA PRO A 268 10.13 8.43 6.17
C PRO A 268 9.96 8.20 7.68
N PRO A 269 10.52 7.12 8.25
CA PRO A 269 10.45 6.87 9.70
C PRO A 269 10.95 8.04 10.55
N ALA A 270 11.99 8.74 10.09
CA ALA A 270 12.54 9.91 10.78
C ALA A 270 11.54 11.08 10.88
N GLU A 271 10.66 11.27 9.88
CA GLU A 271 9.62 12.30 9.90
C GLU A 271 8.57 11.95 10.97
N VAL A 272 8.17 10.68 11.04
CA VAL A 272 7.23 10.17 12.05
C VAL A 272 7.81 10.30 13.47
N GLN A 273 9.05 9.88 13.68
CA GLN A 273 9.74 10.01 14.96
C GLN A 273 9.91 11.47 15.39
N SER A 274 10.24 12.36 14.47
CA SER A 274 10.37 13.80 14.74
C SER A 274 9.03 14.41 15.15
N ALA A 275 7.93 14.03 14.50
CA ALA A 275 6.59 14.50 14.84
C ALA A 275 6.15 14.02 16.24
N LEU A 276 6.37 12.74 16.56
CA LEU A 276 6.12 12.18 17.90
C LEU A 276 6.87 12.96 18.98
N LYS A 277 8.19 13.16 18.78
CA LYS A 277 9.05 13.89 19.71
C LYS A 277 8.63 15.36 19.88
N THR A 278 8.34 16.05 18.77
CA THR A 278 7.95 17.47 18.78
C THR A 278 6.64 17.70 19.52
N ARG A 279 5.72 16.73 19.44
CA ARG A 279 4.41 16.79 20.10
C ARG A 279 4.43 16.25 21.53
N GLY A 280 5.54 15.64 21.96
CA GLY A 280 5.61 14.95 23.25
C GLY A 280 4.63 13.78 23.36
N ILE A 281 4.32 13.13 22.24
CA ILE A 281 3.42 11.97 22.18
C ILE A 281 4.27 10.71 22.29
N ASP A 282 4.05 9.90 23.32
CA ASP A 282 4.56 8.54 23.37
C ASP A 282 3.71 7.64 22.45
N ILE A 283 4.33 6.62 21.85
CA ILE A 283 3.62 5.57 21.11
C ILE A 283 2.54 4.94 21.98
N GLY A 284 2.77 4.82 23.29
CA GLY A 284 1.77 4.36 24.26
C GLY A 284 0.50 5.21 24.27
N ASP A 285 0.60 6.53 24.14
CA ASP A 285 -0.52 7.47 24.21
C ASP A 285 -1.48 7.34 23.02
N LEU A 286 -1.01 6.76 21.92
CA LEU A 286 -1.83 6.45 20.76
C LEU A 286 -2.79 5.27 21.00
N TRP A 287 -2.71 4.62 22.16
CA TRP A 287 -3.53 3.48 22.54
C TRP A 287 -4.20 3.69 23.90
N ALA A 288 -5.49 3.44 24.00
CA ALA A 288 -6.24 3.32 25.26
C ALA A 288 -6.38 1.83 25.62
N GLY A 289 -5.29 1.23 26.10
CA GLY A 289 -5.21 -0.23 26.29
C GLY A 289 -5.02 -0.95 24.95
N SER A 290 -6.05 -1.66 24.49
CA SER A 290 -6.05 -2.35 23.17
C SER A 290 -6.81 -1.59 22.10
N THR A 291 -7.39 -0.44 22.42
CA THR A 291 -8.16 0.38 21.47
C THR A 291 -7.34 1.59 21.00
N PRO A 292 -7.48 2.03 19.74
CA PRO A 292 -6.78 3.21 19.24
C PRO A 292 -7.31 4.50 19.87
N ASN A 293 -6.42 5.37 20.35
CA ASN A 293 -6.75 6.70 20.85
C ASN A 293 -6.94 7.69 19.69
N MET A 294 -8.13 7.68 19.09
CA MET A 294 -8.44 8.43 17.88
C MET A 294 -8.08 9.93 17.92
N PRO A 295 -8.36 10.69 19.01
CA PRO A 295 -7.91 12.08 19.14
C PRO A 295 -6.40 12.27 18.93
N ALA A 296 -5.56 11.49 19.62
CA ALA A 296 -4.11 11.59 19.52
C ALA A 296 -3.60 11.17 18.14
N ILE A 297 -4.20 10.12 17.55
CA ILE A 297 -3.85 9.62 16.22
C ILE A 297 -4.18 10.66 15.14
N VAL A 298 -5.36 11.29 15.21
CA VAL A 298 -5.77 12.32 14.25
C VAL A 298 -4.89 13.57 14.38
N GLU A 299 -4.50 13.95 15.60
CA GLU A 299 -3.55 15.05 15.81
C GLU A 299 -2.18 14.75 15.16
N LEU A 300 -1.62 13.56 15.43
CA LEU A 300 -0.37 13.12 14.83
C LEU A 300 -0.48 13.11 13.29
N GLY A 301 -1.54 12.53 12.74
CA GLY A 301 -1.79 12.46 11.30
C GLY A 301 -1.82 13.82 10.62
N ARG A 302 -2.51 14.80 11.23
CA ARG A 302 -2.54 16.18 10.72
C ARG A 302 -1.16 16.83 10.75
N SER A 303 -0.38 16.60 11.80
CA SER A 303 0.97 17.16 11.90
C SER A 303 1.90 16.64 10.79
N LEU A 304 1.75 15.36 10.44
CA LEU A 304 2.49 14.68 9.37
C LEU A 304 1.93 14.97 7.97
N ARG A 305 0.77 15.64 7.90
CA ARG A 305 -0.04 15.75 6.67
C ARG A 305 -0.23 14.37 6.02
N ALA A 306 -0.47 13.35 6.84
CA ALA A 306 -0.76 12.00 6.38
C ALA A 306 -2.25 11.86 6.10
N ASP A 307 -2.60 11.17 5.01
CA ASP A 307 -3.98 10.78 4.71
C ASP A 307 -4.37 9.54 5.51
N TYR A 308 -3.40 8.63 5.68
CA TYR A 308 -3.56 7.39 6.43
C TYR A 308 -2.44 7.17 7.43
N LEU A 309 -2.78 6.59 8.58
CA LEU A 309 -1.84 6.12 9.58
C LEU A 309 -2.02 4.62 9.79
N PHE A 310 -0.92 3.87 9.69
CA PHE A 310 -0.81 2.49 10.13
C PHE A 310 -0.18 2.45 11.51
N MET A 311 -0.80 1.69 12.40
CA MET A 311 -0.31 1.46 13.75
C MET A 311 -0.43 0.00 14.12
N THR A 312 0.54 -0.49 14.86
CA THR A 312 0.58 -1.85 15.36
C THR A 312 0.96 -1.88 16.83
N ALA A 313 0.52 -2.91 17.53
CA ALA A 313 0.88 -3.13 18.93
C ALA A 313 1.09 -4.60 19.20
N VAL A 314 2.15 -4.94 19.93
CA VAL A 314 2.23 -6.21 20.67
C VAL A 314 1.38 -6.05 21.92
N SER A 315 0.23 -6.73 21.95
CA SER A 315 -0.74 -6.61 23.05
C SER A 315 -0.35 -7.43 24.26
N SER A 316 0.29 -8.58 24.02
CA SER A 316 0.82 -9.45 25.06
C SER A 316 1.99 -10.28 24.51
N ALA A 317 2.94 -10.57 25.39
CA ALA A 317 4.04 -11.49 25.14
C ALA A 317 4.23 -12.34 26.40
N SER A 318 4.21 -13.65 26.25
CA SER A 318 4.50 -14.58 27.33
C SER A 318 5.38 -15.72 26.87
N ILE A 319 6.09 -16.35 27.80
CA ILE A 319 6.87 -17.56 27.57
C ILE A 319 6.53 -18.57 28.65
N GLY A 320 6.30 -19.82 28.27
CA GLY A 320 6.01 -20.90 29.21
C GLY A 320 6.67 -22.19 28.76
N THR A 321 6.53 -23.24 29.56
CA THR A 321 7.00 -24.58 29.20
C THR A 321 6.06 -25.22 28.19
N PHE A 322 6.63 -25.87 27.17
CA PHE A 322 5.93 -26.70 26.21
C PHE A 322 6.41 -28.14 26.33
N THR A 323 5.44 -29.07 26.34
CA THR A 323 5.64 -30.51 26.24
C THR A 323 5.12 -30.95 24.88
N GLY A 324 5.96 -31.56 24.05
CA GLY A 324 5.57 -32.05 22.72
C GLY A 324 4.45 -33.09 22.78
N GLU A 325 3.55 -33.07 21.78
CA GLU A 325 2.41 -34.00 21.69
C GLU A 325 2.80 -35.42 21.22
N ASP A 326 4.01 -35.63 20.71
CA ASP A 326 4.41 -36.86 20.03
C ASP A 326 5.56 -37.60 20.73
N GLY A 327 5.32 -38.22 21.89
CA GLY A 327 6.14 -39.32 22.46
C GLY A 327 7.65 -39.09 22.71
N PHE A 328 8.19 -37.95 22.33
CA PHE A 328 9.54 -37.48 22.60
C PHE A 328 9.44 -36.48 23.76
N GLU A 329 10.01 -36.83 24.91
CA GLU A 329 10.17 -35.94 26.06
C GLU A 329 11.08 -34.76 25.68
N SER A 330 10.51 -33.79 24.97
CA SER A 330 11.16 -32.53 24.64
C SER A 330 10.52 -31.45 25.51
N ILE A 331 11.22 -31.11 26.58
CA ILE A 331 10.87 -29.97 27.43
C ILE A 331 11.55 -28.73 26.81
N GLY A 332 10.73 -27.78 26.38
CA GLY A 332 11.20 -26.55 25.75
C GLY A 332 10.47 -25.32 26.28
N ASP A 333 11.03 -24.14 26.01
CA ASP A 333 10.31 -22.89 26.19
C ASP A 333 9.47 -22.61 24.91
N ALA A 334 8.21 -22.24 25.08
CA ALA A 334 7.36 -21.71 24.03
C ALA A 334 6.96 -20.26 24.34
N ALA A 335 7.30 -19.36 23.43
CA ALA A 335 6.83 -17.98 23.47
C ALA A 335 5.49 -17.85 22.73
N GLU A 336 4.52 -17.18 23.33
CA GLU A 336 3.23 -16.83 22.76
C GLU A 336 3.12 -15.29 22.73
N VAL A 337 2.96 -14.73 21.53
CA VAL A 337 2.86 -13.28 21.32
C VAL A 337 1.57 -12.98 20.58
N SER A 338 0.82 -11.99 21.07
CA SER A 338 -0.36 -11.45 20.40
C SER A 338 -0.09 -10.04 19.87
N ALA A 339 -0.51 -9.79 18.63
CA ALA A 339 -0.37 -8.49 17.97
C ALA A 339 -1.70 -7.97 17.40
N LEU A 340 -1.82 -6.65 17.36
CA LEU A 340 -2.94 -5.88 16.83
C LEU A 340 -2.45 -4.95 15.73
N GLY A 341 -3.30 -4.71 14.72
CA GLY A 341 -3.06 -3.70 13.69
C GLY A 341 -4.29 -2.83 13.48
N VAL A 342 -4.06 -1.55 13.18
CA VAL A 342 -5.09 -0.57 12.86
C VAL A 342 -4.65 0.28 11.67
N LEU A 343 -5.57 0.55 10.76
CA LEU A 343 -5.46 1.54 9.70
C LEU A 343 -6.48 2.64 9.93
N VAL A 344 -6.03 3.88 10.05
CA VAL A 344 -6.87 5.05 10.30
C VAL A 344 -6.86 5.98 9.11
N GLY A 345 -8.05 6.42 8.68
CA GLY A 345 -8.21 7.54 7.75
C GLY A 345 -8.25 8.86 8.52
N ILE A 346 -7.33 9.77 8.25
CA ILE A 346 -7.14 10.99 9.03
C ILE A 346 -8.21 12.05 8.74
N HIS A 347 -8.62 12.16 7.49
CA HIS A 347 -9.73 13.04 7.09
C HIS A 347 -11.06 12.56 7.67
N ASP A 348 -11.35 11.26 7.52
CA ASP A 348 -12.58 10.61 8.02
C ASP A 348 -12.63 10.47 9.55
N ARG A 349 -11.49 10.60 10.23
CA ARG A 349 -11.34 10.39 11.68
C ARG A 349 -11.89 9.04 12.15
N ARG A 350 -11.70 7.99 11.37
CA ARG A 350 -12.20 6.63 11.68
C ARG A 350 -11.16 5.56 11.38
N SER A 351 -11.25 4.46 12.12
CA SER A 351 -10.56 3.22 11.78
C SER A 351 -11.22 2.62 10.55
N LEU A 352 -10.45 2.50 9.47
CA LEU A 352 -10.88 1.83 8.24
C LEU A 352 -10.72 0.32 8.34
N TRP A 353 -9.72 -0.11 9.12
CA TRP A 353 -9.47 -1.50 9.42
C TRP A 353 -8.89 -1.65 10.82
N VAL A 354 -9.33 -2.70 11.52
CA VAL A 354 -8.79 -3.19 12.79
C VAL A 354 -8.64 -4.69 12.62
N SER A 355 -7.50 -5.26 13.02
CA SER A 355 -7.30 -6.71 12.96
C SER A 355 -8.37 -7.44 13.79
N GLU A 356 -9.24 -8.19 13.12
CA GLU A 356 -10.37 -8.92 13.76
C GLU A 356 -9.90 -10.02 14.71
N LYS A 357 -8.71 -10.58 14.44
CA LYS A 357 -8.06 -11.57 15.28
C LYS A 357 -6.71 -11.03 15.72
N LEU A 358 -6.37 -11.26 16.98
CA LEU A 358 -5.00 -11.10 17.45
C LEU A 358 -4.11 -12.00 16.58
N GLY A 359 -3.12 -11.41 15.92
CA GLY A 359 -2.05 -12.21 15.32
C GLY A 359 -1.37 -12.95 16.47
N SER A 360 -1.59 -14.25 16.59
CA SER A 360 -0.96 -15.08 17.63
C SER A 360 0.02 -16.01 16.96
N ALA A 361 1.24 -16.04 17.49
CA ALA A 361 2.25 -16.99 17.05
C ALA A 361 2.94 -17.63 18.23
N ARG A 362 3.30 -18.90 18.05
CA ARG A 362 4.08 -19.68 18.99
C ARG A 362 5.43 -20.01 18.39
N SER A 363 6.50 -19.72 19.12
CA SER A 363 7.86 -20.13 18.78
C SER A 363 8.41 -20.99 19.91
N HIS A 364 8.90 -22.18 19.59
CA HIS A 364 9.40 -23.15 20.56
C HIS A 364 10.91 -23.38 20.42
N ILE A 365 11.56 -23.67 21.53
CA ILE A 365 12.94 -24.18 21.56
C ILE A 365 12.87 -25.69 21.74
N VAL A 366 13.20 -26.45 20.71
CA VAL A 366 13.51 -27.87 20.89
C VAL A 366 14.99 -27.97 21.26
N THR A 367 15.27 -28.43 22.47
CA THR A 367 16.63 -28.78 22.89
C THR A 367 16.70 -30.31 22.93
N PRO A 368 17.29 -30.98 21.93
CA PRO A 368 17.63 -32.40 22.07
C PRO A 368 18.47 -32.62 23.34
N GLU A 369 18.24 -33.73 24.05
CA GLU A 369 19.03 -34.08 25.23
C GLU A 369 20.54 -34.00 24.93
N GLY A 370 21.29 -33.33 25.82
CA GLY A 370 22.74 -33.17 25.70
C GLY A 370 23.22 -32.10 24.69
N SER A 371 22.33 -31.40 24.01
CA SER A 371 22.70 -30.35 23.05
C SER A 371 22.75 -28.94 23.67
N ARG A 372 23.60 -28.07 23.11
CA ARG A 372 23.71 -26.68 23.54
C ARG A 372 22.50 -25.89 23.03
N ARG A 373 21.80 -25.22 23.94
CA ARG A 373 20.67 -24.34 23.64
C ARG A 373 21.07 -23.25 22.62
N ILE A 374 20.50 -23.31 21.41
CA ILE A 374 20.88 -22.43 20.28
C ILE A 374 20.16 -21.08 20.36
N ARG A 375 18.96 -21.00 20.97
CA ARG A 375 18.17 -19.76 21.11
C ARG A 375 17.90 -19.44 22.58
N ASN A 376 17.99 -18.16 22.95
CA ASN A 376 17.57 -17.69 24.27
C ASN A 376 16.06 -17.34 24.28
N SER A 377 15.47 -17.23 25.46
CA SER A 377 14.05 -16.94 25.65
C SER A 377 13.61 -15.62 24.97
N GLU A 378 14.48 -14.60 24.96
CA GLU A 378 14.22 -13.33 24.28
C GLU A 378 14.11 -13.50 22.75
N GLN A 379 14.97 -14.31 22.13
CA GLN A 379 14.92 -14.60 20.70
C GLN A 379 13.63 -15.35 20.33
N CYS A 380 13.13 -16.23 21.19
CA CYS A 380 11.85 -16.90 20.95
C CYS A 380 10.66 -15.94 21.00
N VAL A 381 10.67 -14.99 21.95
CA VAL A 381 9.67 -13.91 21.98
C VAL A 381 9.77 -13.04 20.74
N MET A 382 10.98 -12.72 20.28
CA MET A 382 11.20 -11.99 19.04
C MET A 382 10.62 -12.73 17.82
N ASP A 383 10.98 -14.00 17.64
CA ASP A 383 10.53 -14.82 16.52
C ASP A 383 8.99 -14.92 16.50
N ALA A 384 8.38 -15.13 17.68
CA ALA A 384 6.93 -15.13 17.84
C ALA A 384 6.31 -13.76 17.51
N ALA A 385 6.92 -12.65 17.94
CA ALA A 385 6.42 -11.31 17.61
C ALA A 385 6.50 -11.01 16.11
N VAL A 386 7.58 -11.40 15.44
CA VAL A 386 7.73 -11.25 13.98
C VAL A 386 6.65 -12.06 13.25
N ALA A 387 6.41 -13.31 13.67
CA ALA A 387 5.37 -14.15 13.10
C ALA A 387 3.96 -13.58 13.34
N ALA A 388 3.67 -13.09 14.55
CA ALA A 388 2.41 -12.43 14.88
C ALA A 388 2.17 -11.18 14.01
N MET A 389 3.18 -10.33 13.83
CA MET A 389 3.12 -9.14 12.97
C MET A 389 2.96 -9.50 11.49
N ALA A 390 3.57 -10.59 11.03
CA ALA A 390 3.37 -11.12 9.68
C ALA A 390 1.91 -11.56 9.47
N SER A 391 1.27 -12.18 10.46
CA SER A 391 -0.16 -12.51 10.41
C SER A 391 -1.04 -11.26 10.35
N VAL A 392 -0.73 -10.22 11.15
CA VAL A 392 -1.42 -8.91 11.09
C VAL A 392 -1.30 -8.29 9.70
N ARG A 393 -0.11 -8.33 9.10
CA ARG A 393 0.13 -7.85 7.74
C ARG A 393 -0.68 -8.62 6.70
N PHE A 394 -0.67 -9.96 6.78
CA PHE A 394 -1.43 -10.79 5.86
C PHE A 394 -2.94 -10.51 5.95
N ALA A 395 -3.47 -10.33 7.16
CA ALA A 395 -4.87 -9.97 7.38
C ALA A 395 -5.24 -8.61 6.77
N LEU A 396 -4.34 -7.62 6.89
CA LEU A 396 -4.50 -6.33 6.21
C LEU A 396 -4.51 -6.50 4.68
N GLU A 397 -3.54 -7.24 4.13
CA GLU A 397 -3.45 -7.48 2.69
C GLU A 397 -4.66 -8.25 2.14
N GLU A 398 -5.21 -9.17 2.92
CA GLU A 398 -6.45 -9.87 2.59
C GLU A 398 -7.66 -8.94 2.66
N TRP A 399 -7.78 -8.12 3.69
CA TRP A 399 -8.84 -7.11 3.79
C TRP A 399 -8.80 -6.14 2.61
N MET A 400 -7.60 -5.65 2.26
CA MET A 400 -7.39 -4.80 1.09
C MET A 400 -7.77 -5.54 -0.20
N ARG A 401 -7.47 -6.84 -0.34
CA ARG A 401 -7.87 -7.66 -1.49
C ARG A 401 -9.37 -7.89 -1.55
N ARG A 402 -10.04 -8.12 -0.41
CA ARG A 402 -11.51 -8.27 -0.37
C ARG A 402 -12.19 -6.97 -0.76
N ARG A 403 -11.67 -5.80 -0.39
CA ARG A 403 -12.15 -4.52 -0.95
C ARG A 403 -11.88 -4.35 -2.45
N LYS A 404 -11.07 -5.22 -3.08
CA LYS A 404 -10.92 -5.26 -4.54
C LYS A 404 -11.95 -6.17 -5.23
N ASN A 405 -12.56 -7.14 -4.51
CA ASN A 405 -13.46 -8.20 -5.02
C ASN A 405 -14.90 -7.99 -4.56
#